data_AF-A0A929GMI6-F1
#
_entry.id   AF-A0A929GMI6-F1
#
_cell.length_a   1.000
_cell.length_b   1.000
_cell.length_c   1.000
_cell.angle_alpha   90.00
_cell.angle_beta   90.00
_cell.angle_gamma   90.00
#
_symmetry.space_group_name_H-M   'P 1'
#
loop_
_entity.id
_entity.type
_entity.pdbx_description
1 polymer ?
#
loop_
_entity_poly.entity_id
_entity_poly.type
_entity_poly.pdbx_seq_one_letter_code
_entity_poly.pdbx_strand_id
1 'polypeptide(L)' 'MNTDNTSISKKPFTKHELLLLKGHYIHVAKKCNASNMYVGQIANGERKANSKKATEILAVLTTLVKSLKEIYLK' A
#
# COMPACT_ATOMS: atom_id res chain seq x y z
N MET A 1 -25.47 -5.94 8.86
CA MET A 1 -24.16 -5.26 8.86
C MET A 1 -23.38 -5.80 7.68
N ASN A 2 -23.26 -5.03 6.59
CA ASN A 2 -22.48 -5.46 5.42
C ASN A 2 -21.01 -5.20 5.71
N THR A 3 -20.29 -6.25 6.12
CA THR A 3 -18.83 -6.25 6.06
C THR A 3 -18.45 -6.46 4.61
N ASP A 4 -18.27 -5.36 3.89
CA ASP A 4 -17.56 -5.34 2.61
C ASP A 4 -16.18 -5.94 2.81
N ASN A 5 -16.10 -7.25 2.55
CA ASN A 5 -14.89 -8.04 2.59
C ASN A 5 -14.11 -7.69 1.32
N THR A 6 -13.53 -6.47 1.29
CA THR A 6 -12.59 -6.08 0.26
C THR A 6 -11.42 -7.03 0.40
N SER A 7 -11.40 -8.06 -0.45
CA SER A 7 -10.31 -9.01 -0.54
C SER A 7 -9.08 -8.23 -0.99
N ILE A 8 -8.35 -7.66 -0.02
CA ILE A 8 -7.05 -7.04 -0.24
C ILE A 8 -6.20 -8.18 -0.80
N SER A 9 -5.99 -8.14 -2.11
CA SER A 9 -5.18 -9.11 -2.82
C SER A 9 -3.85 -9.23 -2.07
N LYS A 10 -3.61 -10.39 -1.44
CA LYS A 10 -2.37 -10.71 -0.71
C LYS A 10 -1.15 -10.83 -1.63
N LYS A 11 -1.28 -10.47 -2.91
CA LYS A 11 -0.19 -10.55 -3.86
C LYS A 11 0.83 -9.45 -3.53
N PRO A 12 2.12 -9.78 -3.42
CA PRO A 12 3.16 -8.77 -3.26
C PRO A 12 3.17 -7.82 -4.46
N PHE A 13 3.49 -6.55 -4.22
CA PHE A 13 3.69 -5.58 -5.29
C PHE A 13 4.86 -6.03 -6.18
N THR A 14 4.70 -5.87 -7.49
CA THR A 14 5.75 -6.06 -8.48
C THR A 14 6.84 -5.00 -8.32
N LYS A 15 8.03 -5.24 -8.88
CA LYS A 15 9.13 -4.25 -8.88
C LYS A 15 8.72 -2.90 -9.47
N HIS A 16 7.91 -2.92 -10.53
CA HIS A 16 7.43 -1.70 -11.17
C HIS A 16 6.45 -0.93 -10.27
N GLU A 17 5.52 -1.63 -9.62
CA GLU A 17 4.60 -1.01 -8.65
C GLU A 17 5.35 -0.43 -7.45
N LEU A 18 6.36 -1.14 -6.94
CA LEU A 18 7.21 -0.63 -5.86
C LEU A 18 7.96 0.63 -6.26
N LEU A 19 8.48 0.70 -7.49
CA LEU A 19 9.15 1.88 -8.02
C LEU A 19 8.20 3.09 -8.06
N LEU A 20 6.97 2.89 -8.55
CA LEU A 20 5.92 3.93 -8.56
C LEU A 20 5.57 4.37 -7.14
N LEU A 21 5.34 3.42 -6.23
CA LEU A 21 4.96 3.70 -4.84
C LEU A 21 6.03 4.46 -4.05
N LYS A 22 7.31 4.27 -4.35
CA LYS A 22 8.43 4.86 -3.59
C LYS A 22 8.35 6.39 -3.52
N GLY A 23 7.89 7.05 -4.58
CA GLY A 23 7.67 8.50 -4.61
C GLY A 23 6.54 8.98 -3.69
N HIS A 24 5.66 8.07 -3.26
CA HIS A 24 4.47 8.39 -2.47
C HIS A 24 4.56 7.94 -1.02
N TYR A 25 5.60 7.22 -0.61
CA TYR A 25 5.70 6.71 0.76
C TYR A 25 5.63 7.81 1.82
N ILE A 26 6.19 9.00 1.57
CA ILE A 26 6.09 10.15 2.47
C ILE A 26 4.62 10.55 2.70
N HIS A 27 3.80 10.53 1.65
CA HIS A 27 2.38 10.88 1.73
C HIS A 27 1.60 9.81 2.49
N VAL A 28 1.87 8.53 2.22
CA VAL A 28 1.26 7.40 2.94
C VAL A 28 1.67 7.41 4.41
N ALA A 29 2.94 7.68 4.71
CA ALA A 29 3.47 7.79 6.06
C ALA A 29 2.75 8.87 6.86
N LYS A 30 2.56 10.06 6.28
CA LYS A 30 1.78 11.15 6.89
C LYS A 30 0.32 10.75 7.12
N LYS A 31 -0.33 10.15 6.11
CA LYS A 31 -1.73 9.72 6.19
C LYS A 31 -1.98 8.68 7.29
N CYS A 32 -1.09 7.71 7.42
CA CYS A 32 -1.24 6.58 8.34
C CYS A 32 -0.52 6.78 9.69
N ASN A 33 0.00 7.98 9.96
CA ASN A 33 0.82 8.29 11.14
C ASN A 33 1.91 7.23 11.39
N ALA A 34 2.76 7.04 10.38
CA ALA A 34 3.82 6.05 10.33
C ALA A 34 5.13 6.68 9.81
N SER A 35 6.25 5.98 10.00
CA SER A 35 7.51 6.39 9.38
C SER A 35 7.57 5.95 7.92
N ASN A 36 8.32 6.71 7.11
CA ASN A 36 8.58 6.36 5.71
C ASN A 36 9.19 4.94 5.58
N MET A 37 10.13 4.62 6.47
CA MET A 37 10.75 3.30 6.56
C MET A 37 9.70 2.19 6.82
N TYR A 38 8.78 2.43 7.75
CA TYR A 38 7.74 1.44 8.07
C TYR A 38 6.81 1.18 6.88
N VAL A 39 6.44 2.22 6.13
CA VAL A 39 5.67 2.07 4.88
C VAL A 39 6.42 1.25 3.85
N GLY A 40 7.72 1.50 3.67
CA GLY A 40 8.58 0.70 2.77
C GLY A 40 8.65 -0.77 3.16
N GLN A 41 8.80 -1.07 4.47
CA GLN A 41 8.80 -2.45 4.98
C GLN A 41 7.49 -3.19 4.70
N ILE A 42 6.34 -2.49 4.81
CA ILE A 42 5.04 -3.06 4.45
C ILE A 42 4.93 -3.28 2.94
N ALA A 43 5.34 -2.30 2.13
CA ALA A 43 5.29 -2.41 0.67
C ALA A 43 6.17 -3.56 0.14
N ASN A 44 7.38 -3.74 0.69
CA ASN A 44 8.29 -4.82 0.31
C ASN A 44 7.88 -6.20 0.86
N GLY A 45 6.85 -6.27 1.72
CA GLY A 45 6.46 -7.50 2.40
C GLY A 45 7.41 -7.97 3.51
N GLU A 46 8.39 -7.14 3.90
CA GLU A 46 9.32 -7.40 5.01
C GLU A 46 8.59 -7.43 6.36
N ARG A 47 7.45 -6.74 6.46
CA ARG A 47 6.55 -6.81 7.62
C ARG A 47 5.17 -7.35 7.24
N LYS A 48 4.65 -8.24 8.08
CA LYS A 48 3.29 -8.77 7.95
C LYS A 48 2.27 -7.68 8.28
N ALA A 49 1.19 -7.61 7.49
CA ALA A 49 0.04 -6.76 7.75
C ALA A 49 -0.88 -7.35 8.83
N ASN A 50 -0.35 -7.57 10.03
CA ASN A 50 -1.08 -8.17 11.15
C ASN A 50 -1.64 -7.13 12.15
N SER A 51 -1.22 -5.87 12.04
CA SER A 51 -1.73 -4.77 12.84
C SER A 51 -2.72 -3.93 12.03
N LYS A 52 -3.67 -3.29 12.71
CA LYS A 52 -4.63 -2.35 12.08
C LYS A 52 -3.91 -1.31 11.22
N LYS A 53 -2.79 -0.76 11.73
CA LYS A 53 -1.96 0.22 11.02
C LYS A 53 -1.32 -0.36 9.75
N ALA A 54 -0.79 -1.58 9.84
CA ALA A 54 -0.18 -2.22 8.68
C ALA A 54 -1.21 -2.57 7.59
N THR A 55 -2.41 -3.00 7.99
CA THR A 55 -3.55 -3.21 7.08
C THR A 55 -3.99 -1.91 6.41
N GLU A 56 -4.04 -0.81 7.17
CA GLU A 56 -4.38 0.51 6.64
C GLU A 56 -3.34 1.00 5.62
N ILE A 57 -2.05 0.88 5.94
CA ILE A 57 -0.96 1.22 5.01
C ILE A 57 -1.08 0.40 3.72
N LEU A 58 -1.30 -0.92 3.85
CA LEU A 58 -1.44 -1.80 2.69
C LEU A 58 -2.63 -1.40 1.83
N ALA A 59 -3.79 -1.10 2.44
CA ALA A 59 -4.97 -0.63 1.72
C ALA A 59 -4.70 0.67 0.95
N VAL A 60 -4.05 1.66 1.58
CA VAL A 60 -3.69 2.93 0.92
C VAL A 60 -2.73 2.69 -0.26
N LEU A 61 -1.70 1.85 -0.08
CA LEU A 61 -0.77 1.53 -1.16
C LEU A 61 -1.46 0.81 -2.33
N THR A 62 -2.36 -0.14 -2.04
CA THR A 62 -3.13 -0.86 -3.06
C THR A 62 -4.02 0.09 -3.86
N THR A 63 -4.74 0.99 -3.19
CA THR A 63 -5.55 2.02 -3.87
C THR A 63 -4.68 2.92 -4.75
N LEU A 64 -3.52 3.35 -4.23
CA LEU A 64 -2.60 4.21 -4.97
C LEU A 64 -2.10 3.54 -6.25
N VAL A 65 -1.64 2.29 -6.16
CA VAL A 65 -1.20 1.52 -7.33
C VAL A 65 -2.32 1.39 -8.37
N LYS A 66 -3.55 1.10 -7.93
CA LYS A 66 -4.69 0.99 -8.84
C LYS A 66 -4.92 2.30 -9.61
N SER A 67 -4.95 3.43 -8.91
CA SER A 67 -5.09 4.75 -9.54
C SER A 67 -3.94 5.08 -10.49
N LEU A 68 -2.69 4.76 -10.11
CA LEU A 68 -1.53 4.99 -10.97
C LEU A 68 -1.61 4.14 -12.25
N LYS A 69 -2.03 2.88 -12.16
CA LYS A 69 -2.23 2.04 -13.34
C LYS A 69 -3.30 2.59 -14.29
N GLU A 70 -4.42 3.06 -13.76
CA GLU A 70 -5.48 3.68 -14.56
C GLU A 70 -5.05 4.97 -15.27
N ILE A 71 -4.07 5.69 -14.72
CA ILE A 71 -3.52 6.93 -15.30
C ILE A 71 -2.44 6.63 -16.35
N TYR A 72 -1.52 5.72 -16.06
CA TYR A 72 -0.29 5.53 -16.85
C TYR A 72 -0.31 4.35 -17.84
N LEU A 73 -1.27 3.42 -17.73
CA LEU A 73 -1.33 2.20 -18.56
C LEU A 73 -2.62 2.11 -19.39
N LYS A 74 -3.18 3.26 -19.79
CA LYS A 74 -4.27 3.30 -20.78
C LYS A 74 -3.82 2.81 -22.16
#